data_AF-A0AAD7GBT2-F1
#
_entry.id   AF-A0AAD7GBT2-F1
#
_cell.length_a   1.000
_cell.length_b   1.000
_cell.length_c   1.000
_cell.angle_alpha   90.00
_cell.angle_beta   90.00
_cell.angle_gamma   90.00
#
_symmetry.space_group_name_H-M   'P 1'
#
loop_
_entity.id
_entity.type
_entity.pdbx_description
1 polymer ?
#
loop_
_entity_poly.entity_id
_entity_poly.type
_entity_poly.pdbx_seq_one_letter_code
_entity_poly.pdbx_strand_id
1 'polypeptide(L)'
;MPAAKPCPLQSRDAADRNFDERGADVWTLLLDAETAAVVQTSQSKYKDALVGIRVLGHFLCDFWKNRHNLSIGGLRPYCQLICEINSCEATTGPTASPQEKAAGYQRLSDLGLWYRNHLMRVFRSNTGPVPGASASDHPSRPSLDAVRDAIVEKIKEADKTKKNVKQTALARDGFRCVVTGLHDDNLVTEFPDDFPPLVPTARTQGAHIFSESAQDGNKEVYAA
;
A
#
# COMPACT_ATOMS: atom_id res chain seq x y z
N MET A 1 -28.22 1.09 -28.78
CA MET A 1 -27.53 0.22 -27.81
C MET A 1 -26.31 0.98 -27.29
N PRO A 2 -26.19 1.27 -25.99
CA PRO A 2 -25.03 1.99 -25.46
C PRO A 2 -23.80 1.08 -25.50
N ALA A 3 -22.72 1.57 -26.12
CA ALA A 3 -21.43 0.88 -26.14
C ALA A 3 -20.94 0.71 -24.69
N ALA A 4 -20.65 -0.53 -24.30
CA ALA A 4 -20.10 -0.84 -22.99
C ALA A 4 -18.79 -0.06 -22.80
N LYS A 5 -18.69 0.72 -21.72
CA LYS A 5 -17.44 1.41 -21.35
C LYS A 5 -16.32 0.36 -21.25
N PRO A 6 -15.16 0.61 -21.90
CA PRO A 6 -14.03 -0.31 -21.84
C PRO A 6 -13.60 -0.52 -20.38
N CYS A 7 -13.37 -1.77 -20.02
CA CYS A 7 -13.04 -2.17 -18.67
C CYS A 7 -11.63 -1.64 -18.31
N PRO A 8 -11.38 -1.16 -17.08
CA PRO A 8 -10.15 -0.45 -16.71
C PRO A 8 -8.83 -1.25 -16.79
N LEU A 9 -8.87 -2.53 -17.16
CA LEU A 9 -7.69 -3.36 -17.44
C LEU A 9 -7.37 -3.51 -18.94
N GLN A 10 -8.18 -2.92 -19.83
CA GLN A 10 -8.00 -3.03 -21.28
C GLN A 10 -6.94 -2.08 -21.87
N SER A 11 -6.14 -1.35 -21.09
CA SER A 11 -4.93 -0.72 -21.62
C SER A 11 -3.87 -1.81 -21.79
N ARG A 12 -3.82 -2.37 -22.99
CA ARG A 12 -3.70 -3.82 -23.23
C ARG A 12 -2.30 -4.35 -23.47
N ASP A 13 -1.27 -3.53 -23.39
CA ASP A 13 0.07 -4.00 -23.74
C ASP A 13 0.89 -4.31 -22.49
N ALA A 14 1.26 -5.58 -22.35
CA ALA A 14 2.33 -6.00 -21.44
C ALA A 14 3.62 -5.20 -21.70
N ALA A 15 3.83 -4.79 -22.96
CA ALA A 15 4.92 -3.94 -23.40
C ALA A 15 4.93 -2.56 -22.71
N ASP A 16 3.77 -2.00 -22.38
CA ASP A 16 3.68 -0.70 -21.69
C ASP A 16 4.11 -0.77 -20.22
N ARG A 17 4.08 -1.96 -19.61
CA ARG A 17 4.36 -2.13 -18.18
C ARG A 17 5.82 -2.47 -17.88
N ASN A 18 6.60 -2.80 -18.92
CA ASN A 18 8.04 -3.05 -18.83
C ASN A 18 8.39 -4.05 -17.71
N PHE A 19 7.67 -5.18 -17.65
CA PHE A 19 7.97 -6.29 -16.73
C PHE A 19 9.26 -7.00 -17.14
N ASP A 20 9.86 -7.75 -16.22
CA ASP A 20 10.83 -8.78 -16.60
C ASP A 20 10.12 -9.95 -17.32
N GLU A 21 10.91 -10.85 -17.92
CA GLU A 21 10.40 -12.01 -18.69
C GLU A 21 9.39 -12.82 -17.86
N ARG A 22 9.73 -13.11 -16.60
CA ARG A 22 8.86 -13.86 -15.68
C ARG A 22 7.54 -13.15 -15.39
N GLY A 23 7.57 -11.84 -15.21
CA GLY A 23 6.37 -11.03 -15.02
C GLY A 23 5.49 -10.96 -16.25
N ALA A 24 6.09 -10.90 -17.44
CA ALA A 24 5.37 -10.89 -18.71
C ALA A 24 4.61 -12.21 -18.94
N ASP A 25 5.23 -13.35 -18.62
CA ASP A 25 4.59 -14.66 -18.70
C ASP A 25 3.38 -14.75 -17.76
N VAL A 26 3.59 -14.38 -16.48
CA VAL A 26 2.53 -14.36 -15.48
C VAL A 26 1.41 -13.39 -15.86
N TRP A 27 1.74 -12.23 -16.42
CA TRP A 27 0.75 -11.27 -16.88
C TRP A 27 -0.12 -11.84 -18.01
N THR A 28 0.49 -12.53 -18.97
CA THR A 28 -0.22 -13.21 -20.07
C THR A 28 -1.17 -14.27 -19.52
N LEU A 29 -0.71 -15.09 -18.57
CA LEU A 29 -1.55 -16.07 -17.88
C LEU A 29 -2.75 -15.42 -17.19
N LEU A 30 -2.56 -14.29 -16.50
CA LEU A 30 -3.64 -13.57 -15.83
C LEU A 30 -4.66 -12.99 -16.83
N LEU A 31 -4.23 -12.55 -18.02
CA LEU A 31 -5.12 -12.07 -19.08
C LEU A 31 -5.97 -13.21 -19.67
N ASP A 32 -5.39 -14.38 -19.86
CA ASP A 32 -6.12 -15.57 -20.31
C ASP A 32 -7.14 -16.02 -19.28
N ALA A 33 -6.75 -16.06 -18.00
CA ALA A 33 -7.64 -16.35 -16.89
C ALA A 33 -8.78 -15.32 -16.77
N GLU A 34 -8.47 -14.01 -16.92
CA GLU A 34 -9.48 -12.95 -16.90
C GLU A 34 -10.49 -13.14 -18.04
N THR A 35 -10.01 -13.44 -19.25
CA THR A 35 -10.87 -13.69 -20.41
C THR A 35 -11.83 -14.85 -20.14
N ALA A 36 -11.33 -15.96 -19.57
CA ALA A 36 -12.16 -17.10 -19.17
C ALA A 36 -13.17 -16.73 -18.08
N ALA A 37 -12.76 -15.96 -17.06
CA ALA A 37 -13.64 -15.52 -15.97
C ALA A 37 -14.74 -14.55 -16.46
N VAL A 38 -14.47 -13.70 -17.45
CA VAL A 38 -15.47 -12.82 -18.08
C VAL A 38 -16.56 -13.64 -18.78
N VAL A 39 -16.19 -14.72 -19.47
CA VAL A 39 -17.16 -15.63 -20.10
C VAL A 39 -18.04 -16.30 -19.05
N GLN A 40 -17.45 -16.81 -17.97
CA GLN A 40 -18.19 -17.48 -16.89
C GLN A 40 -19.11 -16.54 -16.10
N THR A 41 -18.68 -15.29 -15.85
CA THR A 41 -19.47 -14.32 -15.05
C THR A 41 -20.71 -13.79 -15.77
N SER A 42 -20.87 -14.05 -17.08
CA SER A 42 -22.16 -13.83 -17.75
C SER A 42 -23.27 -14.75 -17.23
N GLN A 43 -22.89 -15.85 -16.57
CA GLN A 43 -23.82 -16.87 -16.06
C GLN A 43 -24.03 -16.82 -14.54
N SER A 44 -23.12 -16.19 -13.78
CA SER A 44 -23.20 -16.12 -12.31
C SER A 44 -23.53 -14.73 -11.77
N LYS A 45 -24.28 -14.67 -10.66
CA LYS A 45 -24.59 -13.41 -9.94
C LYS A 45 -23.33 -12.77 -9.32
N TYR A 46 -22.35 -13.58 -8.96
CA TYR A 46 -21.14 -13.16 -8.24
C TYR A 46 -19.93 -13.21 -9.17
N LYS A 47 -19.16 -12.12 -9.17
CA LYS A 47 -17.97 -11.91 -10.03
C LYS A 47 -16.67 -12.19 -9.30
N ASP A 48 -16.69 -13.12 -8.35
CA ASP A 48 -15.56 -13.37 -7.46
C ASP A 48 -14.32 -13.85 -8.22
N ALA A 49 -14.50 -14.72 -9.21
CA ALA A 49 -13.43 -15.16 -10.09
C ALA A 49 -12.68 -13.99 -10.75
N LEU A 50 -13.46 -13.10 -11.37
CA LEU A 50 -12.92 -11.90 -12.02
C LEU A 50 -12.24 -10.99 -11.00
N VAL A 51 -12.85 -10.77 -9.83
CA VAL A 51 -12.26 -9.92 -8.79
C VAL A 51 -10.93 -10.49 -8.29
N GLY A 52 -10.84 -11.80 -8.05
CA GLY A 52 -9.61 -12.46 -7.61
C GLY A 52 -8.46 -12.25 -8.60
N ILE A 53 -8.71 -12.56 -9.88
CA ILE A 53 -7.69 -12.42 -10.95
C ILE A 53 -7.21 -10.97 -11.06
N ARG A 54 -8.13 -10.00 -11.00
CA ARG A 54 -7.79 -8.57 -11.08
C ARG A 54 -6.98 -8.08 -9.89
N VAL A 55 -7.23 -8.62 -8.70
CA VAL A 55 -6.44 -8.31 -7.49
C VAL A 55 -5.00 -8.79 -7.68
N LEU A 56 -4.78 -9.99 -8.22
CA LEU A 56 -3.43 -10.48 -8.53
C LEU A 56 -2.73 -9.59 -9.57
N GLY A 57 -3.43 -9.23 -10.65
CA GLY A 57 -2.89 -8.33 -11.66
C GLY A 57 -2.52 -6.96 -11.10
N HIS A 58 -3.34 -6.42 -10.18
CA HIS A 58 -3.05 -5.18 -9.48
C HIS A 58 -1.77 -5.29 -8.63
N PHE A 59 -1.65 -6.33 -7.79
CA PHE A 59 -0.47 -6.52 -6.95
C PHE A 59 0.80 -6.78 -7.76
N LEU A 60 0.72 -7.53 -8.86
CA LEU A 60 1.87 -7.72 -9.76
C LEU A 60 2.40 -6.38 -10.29
N CYS A 61 1.48 -5.52 -10.76
CA CYS A 61 1.83 -4.19 -11.25
C CYS A 61 2.39 -3.28 -10.15
N ASP A 62 1.75 -3.29 -8.98
CA ASP A 62 2.13 -2.43 -7.86
C ASP A 62 3.51 -2.82 -7.31
N PHE A 63 3.75 -4.11 -7.06
CA PHE A 63 5.04 -4.61 -6.59
C PHE A 63 6.15 -4.35 -7.61
N TRP A 64 5.87 -4.47 -8.91
CA TRP A 64 6.86 -4.13 -9.93
C TRP A 64 7.20 -2.64 -9.94
N LYS A 65 6.19 -1.76 -9.88
CA LYS A 65 6.40 -0.30 -9.88
C LYS A 65 7.14 0.17 -8.63
N ASN A 66 6.82 -0.43 -7.48
CA ASN A 66 7.39 -0.07 -6.19
C ASN A 66 8.62 -0.89 -5.78
N ARG A 67 9.16 -1.72 -6.68
CA ARG A 67 10.30 -2.62 -6.39
C ARG A 67 11.54 -1.93 -5.82
N HIS A 68 11.74 -0.64 -6.13
CA HIS A 68 12.85 0.18 -5.63
C HIS A 68 12.51 0.92 -4.32
N ASN A 69 11.24 1.08 -3.99
CA ASN A 69 10.75 1.85 -2.83
C ASN A 69 10.45 0.97 -1.60
N LEU A 70 10.36 -0.35 -1.77
CA LEU A 70 10.12 -1.28 -0.68
C LEU A 70 11.39 -1.43 0.18
N SER A 71 11.50 -0.57 1.21
CA SER A 71 12.66 -0.44 2.12
C SER A 71 13.08 -1.75 2.80
N ILE A 72 12.18 -2.75 2.87
CA ILE A 72 12.45 -4.08 3.42
C ILE A 72 11.97 -5.11 2.40
N GLY A 73 12.90 -5.69 1.65
CA GLY A 73 12.64 -6.85 0.79
C GLY A 73 12.60 -6.59 -0.72
N GLY A 74 12.62 -5.33 -1.20
CA GLY A 74 12.77 -5.01 -2.64
C GLY A 74 11.87 -5.84 -3.57
N LEU A 75 12.49 -6.62 -4.47
CA LEU A 75 11.82 -7.52 -5.43
C LEU A 75 11.17 -8.77 -4.79
N ARG A 76 11.36 -9.05 -3.50
CA ARG A 76 10.91 -10.28 -2.86
C ARG A 76 9.38 -10.49 -2.93
N PRO A 77 8.52 -9.50 -2.63
CA PRO A 77 7.07 -9.67 -2.76
C PRO A 77 6.64 -9.95 -4.21
N TYR A 78 7.30 -9.29 -5.17
CA TYR A 78 7.09 -9.53 -6.60
C TYR A 78 7.46 -10.97 -7.00
N CYS A 79 8.67 -11.40 -6.66
CA CYS A 79 9.14 -12.77 -6.93
C CYS A 79 8.28 -13.83 -6.26
N GLN A 80 7.84 -13.59 -5.01
CA GLN A 80 6.96 -14.50 -4.28
C GLN A 80 5.59 -14.62 -4.97
N LEU A 81 4.98 -13.49 -5.34
CA LEU A 81 3.70 -13.48 -6.04
C LEU A 81 3.79 -14.26 -7.36
N ILE A 82 4.86 -14.08 -8.14
CA ILE A 82 5.12 -14.86 -9.35
C ILE A 82 5.19 -16.36 -9.06
N CYS A 83 5.93 -16.76 -8.01
CA CYS A 83 6.04 -18.16 -7.64
C CYS A 83 4.68 -18.77 -7.23
N GLU A 84 3.88 -18.03 -6.46
CA GLU A 84 2.55 -18.48 -6.04
C GLU A 84 1.59 -18.61 -7.23
N ILE A 85 1.61 -17.64 -8.15
CA ILE A 85 0.82 -17.70 -9.39
C ILE A 85 1.25 -18.91 -10.25
N ASN A 86 2.56 -19.11 -10.46
CA ASN A 86 3.05 -20.25 -11.22
C ASN A 86 2.74 -21.60 -10.55
N SER A 87 2.65 -21.64 -9.22
CA SER A 87 2.25 -22.86 -8.50
C SER A 87 0.79 -23.27 -8.77
N CYS A 88 -0.06 -22.31 -9.17
CA CYS A 88 -1.44 -22.58 -9.60
C CYS A 88 -1.50 -23.22 -11.00
N GLU A 89 -0.45 -23.04 -11.82
CA GLU A 89 -0.28 -23.62 -13.16
C GLU A 89 0.55 -24.91 -13.14
N ALA A 90 1.45 -25.12 -12.18
CA ALA A 90 2.38 -26.25 -12.19
C ALA A 90 1.74 -27.66 -12.15
N THR A 91 0.41 -27.75 -11.98
CA THR A 91 -0.34 -29.01 -12.09
C THR A 91 -0.83 -29.30 -13.50
N THR A 92 -0.78 -28.32 -14.40
CA THR A 92 -1.23 -28.39 -15.79
C THR A 92 -0.01 -28.40 -16.70
N GLY A 93 0.30 -29.55 -17.31
CA GLY A 93 1.36 -29.63 -18.31
C GLY A 93 1.02 -28.85 -19.60
N PRO A 94 1.96 -28.73 -20.56
CA PRO A 94 1.74 -28.03 -21.83
C PRO A 94 0.57 -28.59 -22.65
N THR A 95 0.19 -29.85 -22.41
CA THR A 95 -0.91 -30.57 -23.04
C THR A 95 -2.16 -30.65 -22.15
N ALA A 96 -2.30 -29.72 -21.19
CA ALA A 96 -3.43 -29.70 -20.27
C ALA A 96 -4.76 -29.61 -21.03
N SER A 97 -5.69 -30.47 -20.63
CA SER A 97 -7.06 -30.46 -21.10
C SER A 97 -7.76 -29.15 -20.74
N PRO A 98 -8.83 -28.76 -21.45
CA PRO A 98 -9.62 -27.58 -21.12
C PRO A 98 -10.12 -27.57 -19.67
N GLN A 99 -10.41 -28.74 -19.12
CA GLN A 99 -10.89 -28.90 -17.74
C GLN A 99 -9.79 -28.61 -16.71
N GLU A 100 -8.56 -29.07 -16.94
CA GLU A 100 -7.46 -28.80 -16.03
C GLU A 100 -7.05 -27.31 -16.06
N LYS A 101 -7.09 -26.68 -17.23
CA LYS A 101 -6.91 -25.22 -17.35
C LYS A 101 -7.96 -24.44 -16.57
N ALA A 102 -9.23 -24.84 -16.67
CA ALA A 102 -10.30 -24.22 -15.89
C ALA A 102 -10.07 -24.36 -14.37
N ALA A 103 -9.57 -25.52 -13.92
CA ALA A 103 -9.18 -25.72 -12.53
C ALA A 103 -7.98 -24.83 -12.12
N GLY A 104 -7.01 -24.64 -13.01
CA GLY A 104 -5.91 -23.69 -12.84
C GLY A 104 -6.40 -22.26 -12.61
N TYR A 105 -7.31 -21.78 -13.47
CA TYR A 105 -7.91 -20.44 -13.34
C TYR A 105 -8.73 -20.28 -12.07
N GLN A 106 -9.43 -21.33 -11.62
CA GLN A 106 -10.14 -21.31 -10.35
C GLN A 106 -9.17 -21.10 -9.18
N ARG A 107 -8.02 -21.80 -9.19
CA ARG A 107 -6.99 -21.61 -8.16
C ARG A 107 -6.38 -20.20 -8.17
N LEU A 108 -6.17 -19.61 -9.34
CA LEU A 108 -5.74 -18.21 -9.46
C LEU A 108 -6.78 -17.24 -8.87
N SER A 109 -8.06 -17.46 -9.17
CA SER A 109 -9.16 -16.71 -8.56
C SER A 109 -9.09 -16.80 -7.03
N ASP A 110 -8.99 -18.03 -6.50
CA ASP A 110 -9.00 -18.29 -5.07
C ASP A 110 -7.79 -17.66 -4.37
N LEU A 111 -6.61 -17.71 -4.99
CA LEU A 111 -5.40 -17.02 -4.54
C LEU A 111 -5.62 -15.50 -4.47
N GLY A 112 -6.20 -14.90 -5.52
CA GLY A 112 -6.50 -13.47 -5.54
C GLY A 112 -7.51 -13.05 -4.47
N LEU A 113 -8.53 -13.87 -4.22
CA LEU A 113 -9.49 -13.65 -3.15
C LEU A 113 -8.84 -13.81 -1.76
N TRP A 114 -7.90 -14.75 -1.62
CA TRP A 114 -7.11 -14.92 -0.41
C TRP A 114 -6.30 -13.65 -0.12
N TYR A 115 -5.56 -13.14 -1.11
CA TYR A 115 -4.83 -11.87 -1.00
C TYR A 115 -5.73 -10.70 -0.65
N ARG A 116 -6.88 -10.56 -1.33
CA ARG A 116 -7.90 -9.54 -0.99
C ARG A 116 -8.32 -9.65 0.47
N ASN A 117 -8.64 -10.85 0.93
CA ASN A 117 -9.16 -11.07 2.28
C ASN A 117 -8.10 -10.97 3.37
N HIS A 118 -6.80 -11.12 3.07
CA HIS A 118 -5.74 -11.04 4.07
C HIS A 118 -5.07 -9.67 4.08
N LEU A 119 -4.74 -9.11 2.92
CA LEU A 119 -4.09 -7.79 2.85
C LEU A 119 -5.09 -6.65 3.08
N MET A 120 -6.26 -6.66 2.44
CA MET A 120 -7.23 -5.58 2.63
C MET A 120 -7.92 -5.64 3.99
N ARG A 121 -7.99 -6.83 4.61
CA ARG A 121 -8.63 -6.98 5.92
C ARG A 121 -7.87 -6.26 7.02
N VAL A 122 -6.53 -6.18 6.96
CA VAL A 122 -5.74 -5.40 7.92
C VAL A 122 -6.17 -3.93 7.92
N PHE A 123 -6.53 -3.39 6.76
CA PHE A 123 -7.04 -2.02 6.64
C PHE A 123 -8.50 -1.89 7.06
N ARG A 124 -9.31 -2.95 6.96
CA ARG A 124 -10.73 -2.97 7.37
C ARG A 124 -10.94 -3.29 8.85
N SER A 125 -10.03 -4.00 9.50
CA SER A 125 -10.13 -4.29 10.95
C SER A 125 -9.97 -3.05 11.82
N ASN A 126 -9.37 -1.97 11.28
CA ASN A 126 -9.30 -0.68 11.96
C ASN A 126 -10.59 0.15 11.86
N THR A 127 -11.66 -0.39 11.25
CA THR A 127 -12.98 0.27 11.19
C THR A 127 -13.95 -0.22 12.28
N GLY A 128 -13.52 -1.14 13.15
CA GLY A 128 -14.27 -1.45 14.37
C GLY A 128 -14.29 -0.25 15.32
N PRO A 129 -15.22 -0.19 16.30
CA PRO A 129 -15.12 0.76 17.40
C PRO A 129 -13.71 0.62 17.99
N VAL A 130 -12.93 1.71 17.95
CA VAL A 130 -11.67 1.78 18.70
C VAL A 130 -12.02 1.27 20.09
N PRO A 131 -11.37 0.18 20.60
CA PRO A 131 -11.72 -0.37 21.90
C PRO A 131 -11.79 0.78 22.89
N GLY A 132 -13.01 1.08 23.37
CA GLY A 132 -13.22 2.19 24.27
C GLY A 132 -12.24 2.01 25.41
N ALA A 133 -11.32 2.98 25.55
CA ALA A 133 -10.10 2.91 26.33
C ALA A 133 -10.23 2.00 27.55
N SER A 134 -10.01 0.70 27.36
CA SER A 134 -9.77 -0.20 28.47
C SER A 134 -8.31 0.04 28.74
N ALA A 135 -8.07 1.08 29.53
CA ALA A 135 -6.77 1.48 30.02
C ALA A 135 -6.07 0.19 30.47
N SER A 136 -5.00 -0.18 29.76
CA SER A 136 -4.05 -1.05 30.41
C SER A 136 -3.49 -0.21 31.54
N ASP A 137 -3.95 -0.44 32.77
CA ASP A 137 -3.39 0.10 34.02
C ASP A 137 -1.99 -0.49 34.27
N HIS A 138 -1.16 -0.50 33.23
CA HIS A 138 0.24 -0.83 33.35
C HIS A 138 0.96 0.47 33.72
N PRO A 139 1.51 0.61 34.93
CA PRO A 139 2.07 1.88 35.44
C PRO A 139 3.25 2.41 34.61
N SER A 140 3.81 1.59 33.73
CA SER A 140 4.91 1.95 32.83
C SER A 140 4.48 2.55 31.49
N ARG A 141 3.18 2.56 31.15
CA ARG A 141 2.70 3.07 29.87
C ARG A 141 1.84 4.31 30.10
N PRO A 142 2.35 5.52 29.86
CA PRO A 142 1.52 6.72 29.92
C PRO A 142 0.32 6.53 28.98
N SER A 143 -0.86 6.95 29.44
CA SER A 143 -2.07 6.83 28.62
C SER A 143 -1.83 7.53 27.29
N LEU A 144 -2.31 6.92 26.20
CA LEU A 144 -2.10 7.48 24.86
C LEU A 144 -2.68 8.90 24.77
N ASP A 145 -3.73 9.18 25.55
CA ASP A 145 -4.28 10.52 25.72
C ASP A 145 -3.32 11.48 26.44
N ALA A 146 -2.63 11.05 27.51
CA ALA A 146 -1.61 11.90 28.16
C ALA A 146 -0.42 12.18 27.23
N VAL A 147 0.00 11.20 26.41
CA VAL A 147 1.05 11.41 25.40
C VAL A 147 0.54 12.37 24.31
N ARG A 148 -0.69 12.19 23.84
CA ARG A 148 -1.32 13.08 22.85
C ARG A 148 -1.43 14.49 23.39
N ASP A 149 -1.91 14.66 24.62
CA ASP A 149 -2.13 15.96 25.22
C ASP A 149 -0.81 16.66 25.53
N ALA A 150 0.22 15.94 25.96
CA ALA A 150 1.58 16.48 26.08
C ALA A 150 2.18 16.90 24.71
N ILE A 151 1.91 16.13 23.65
CA ILE A 151 2.31 16.51 22.28
C ILE A 151 1.53 17.74 21.83
N VAL A 152 0.23 17.82 22.09
CA VAL A 152 -0.62 18.96 21.74
C VAL A 152 -0.21 20.20 22.51
N GLU A 153 0.14 20.08 23.79
CA GLU A 153 0.66 21.18 24.61
C GLU A 153 1.99 21.68 24.05
N LYS A 154 2.93 20.77 23.76
CA LYS A 154 4.19 21.14 23.09
C LYS A 154 3.98 21.75 21.70
N ILE A 155 2.96 21.33 20.96
CA ILE A 155 2.59 21.94 19.66
C ILE A 155 2.00 23.35 19.87
N LYS A 156 1.23 23.58 20.93
CA LYS A 156 0.66 24.89 21.26
C LYS A 156 1.73 25.88 21.72
N GLU A 157 2.74 25.40 22.45
CA GLU A 157 3.86 26.21 22.94
C GLU A 157 4.97 26.41 21.90
N ALA A 158 5.07 25.53 20.90
CA ALA A 158 6.04 25.68 19.83
C ALA A 158 5.72 26.93 19.00
N ASP A 159 6.58 27.95 19.12
CA ASP A 159 6.51 29.15 18.29
C ASP A 159 6.31 28.75 16.83
N LYS A 160 5.34 29.38 16.14
CA LYS A 160 4.98 29.15 14.73
C LYS A 160 6.12 29.45 13.74
N THR A 161 7.32 29.73 14.23
CA THR A 161 8.52 29.90 13.43
C THR A 161 8.77 28.63 12.61
N LYS A 162 8.97 28.77 11.30
CA LYS A 162 9.11 27.67 10.33
C LYS A 162 10.09 26.56 10.76
N LYS A 163 11.13 26.88 11.53
CA LYS A 163 12.11 25.91 12.06
C LYS A 163 11.49 24.92 13.06
N ASN A 164 10.62 25.39 13.95
CA ASN A 164 10.00 24.55 14.97
C ASN A 164 8.98 23.58 14.35
N VAL A 165 8.24 24.02 13.33
CA VAL A 165 7.30 23.16 12.59
C VAL A 165 8.04 21.96 11.97
N LYS A 166 9.21 22.18 11.37
CA LYS A 166 10.03 21.09 10.81
C LYS A 166 10.50 20.12 11.90
N GLN A 167 11.05 20.62 13.01
CA GLN A 167 11.54 19.76 14.09
C GLN A 167 10.41 18.94 14.72
N THR A 168 9.24 19.54 14.94
CA THR A 168 8.07 18.83 15.48
C THR A 168 7.56 17.77 14.51
N ALA A 169 7.51 18.07 13.21
CA ALA A 169 7.13 17.09 12.19
C ALA A 169 8.14 15.92 12.14
N LEU A 170 9.44 16.21 12.20
CA LEU A 170 10.47 15.19 12.25
C LEU A 170 10.38 14.34 13.52
N ALA A 171 10.19 14.95 14.70
CA ALA A 171 10.05 14.22 15.96
C ALA A 171 8.85 13.27 15.93
N ARG A 172 7.72 13.70 15.35
CA ARG A 172 6.53 12.85 15.13
C ARG A 172 6.86 11.62 14.28
N ASP A 173 7.67 11.80 13.25
CA ASP A 173 7.97 10.76 12.25
C ASP A 173 9.25 9.96 12.59
N GLY A 174 9.74 10.05 13.83
CA GLY A 174 10.93 9.34 14.29
C GLY A 174 12.22 9.82 13.63
N PHE A 175 12.28 11.12 13.30
CA PHE A 175 13.35 11.82 12.62
C PHE A 175 13.68 11.28 11.23
N ARG A 176 12.72 10.59 10.60
CA ARG A 176 12.83 10.01 9.26
C ARG A 176 11.88 10.67 8.28
N CYS A 177 12.29 10.70 7.02
CA CYS A 177 11.38 10.98 5.92
C CYS A 177 10.34 9.86 5.81
N VAL A 178 9.05 10.21 5.89
CA VAL A 178 7.93 9.27 5.74
C VAL A 178 7.89 8.55 4.38
N VAL A 179 8.53 9.10 3.35
CA VAL A 179 8.57 8.50 2.01
C VAL A 179 9.79 7.59 1.83
N THR A 180 10.99 8.08 2.17
CA THR A 180 12.25 7.36 1.88
C THR A 180 12.77 6.54 3.06
N GLY A 181 12.29 6.80 4.28
CA GLY A 181 12.79 6.19 5.51
C GLY A 181 14.18 6.66 5.96
N LEU A 182 14.80 7.61 5.24
CA LEU A 182 16.13 8.15 5.58
C LEU A 182 16.03 9.16 6.73
N HIS A 183 17.05 9.22 7.59
CA HIS A 183 17.08 10.17 8.72
C HIS A 183 17.57 11.56 8.29
N ASP A 184 17.15 12.62 8.99
CA ASP A 184 17.61 13.99 8.67
C ASP A 184 19.10 14.18 9.00
N ASP A 185 19.89 14.59 8.00
CA ASP A 185 21.34 14.80 8.13
C ASP A 185 21.72 15.68 9.33
N ASN A 186 20.97 16.76 9.58
CA ASN A 186 21.35 17.73 10.60
C ASN A 186 21.18 17.14 11.99
N LEU A 187 20.13 16.32 12.19
CA LEU A 187 19.86 15.70 13.48
C LEU A 187 20.83 14.56 13.80
N VAL A 188 21.22 13.78 12.80
CA VAL A 188 22.26 12.74 12.99
C VAL A 188 23.60 13.38 13.35
N THR A 189 23.88 14.57 12.80
CA THR A 189 25.09 15.33 13.16
C THR A 189 25.01 15.94 14.56
N GLU A 190 23.82 16.40 14.97
CA GLU A 190 23.59 17.03 16.27
C GLU A 190 23.55 16.03 17.44
N PHE A 191 23.03 14.82 17.20
CA PHE A 191 22.84 13.78 18.22
C PHE A 191 23.43 12.43 17.79
N PRO A 192 24.74 12.32 17.54
CA PRO A 192 25.33 11.12 16.96
C PRO A 192 25.17 9.86 17.83
N ASP A 193 25.07 10.00 19.15
CA ASP A 193 24.93 8.88 20.09
C ASP A 193 23.53 8.24 20.06
N ASP A 194 22.52 8.97 19.59
CA ASP A 194 21.13 8.49 19.50
C ASP A 194 20.86 7.66 18.23
N PHE A 195 21.83 7.60 17.31
CA PHE A 195 21.71 6.88 16.04
C PHE A 195 22.74 5.75 15.93
N PRO A 196 22.37 4.61 15.31
CA PRO A 196 23.34 3.58 15.00
C PRO A 196 24.48 4.10 14.10
N PRO A 197 25.70 3.55 14.22
CA PRO A 197 26.77 3.87 13.30
C PRO A 197 26.36 3.48 11.87
N LEU A 198 26.52 4.41 10.91
CA LEU A 198 26.22 4.27 9.47
C LEU A 198 24.73 4.27 9.10
N VAL A 199 23.90 5.02 9.81
CA VAL A 199 22.52 5.25 9.38
C VAL A 199 22.48 6.02 8.06
N PRO A 200 21.73 5.55 7.05
CA PRO A 200 21.48 6.31 5.83
C PRO A 200 20.73 7.61 6.13
N THR A 201 21.31 8.73 5.71
CA THR A 201 20.78 10.06 5.96
C THR A 201 20.42 10.77 4.64
N ALA A 202 19.49 11.72 4.73
CA ALA A 202 19.22 12.68 3.67
C ALA A 202 18.73 14.00 4.25
N ARG A 203 18.94 15.10 3.53
CA ARG A 203 18.36 16.39 3.87
C ARG A 203 16.84 16.34 3.71
N THR A 204 16.09 16.41 4.82
CA THR A 204 14.63 16.43 4.76
C THR A 204 14.10 17.86 4.61
N GLN A 205 12.89 17.98 4.08
CA GLN A 205 12.13 19.22 4.04
C GLN A 205 10.76 18.98 4.66
N GLY A 206 10.26 19.97 5.41
CA GLY A 206 8.87 19.96 5.86
C GLY A 206 7.97 20.35 4.71
N ALA A 207 6.97 19.51 4.40
CA ALA A 207 5.89 19.85 3.48
C ALA A 207 4.61 20.06 4.27
N HIS A 208 3.93 21.18 4.05
CA HIS A 208 2.58 21.35 4.55
C HIS A 208 1.65 20.45 3.74
N ILE A 209 0.82 19.66 4.41
CA ILE A 209 -0.18 18.79 3.76
C ILE A 209 -1.28 19.63 3.10
N PHE A 210 -1.63 20.75 3.73
CA PHE A 210 -2.50 21.77 3.18
C PHE A 210 -1.69 23.03 2.96
N SER A 211 -1.92 23.76 1.87
CA SER A 211 -1.23 25.04 1.65
C SER A 211 -1.49 25.99 2.82
N GLU A 212 -0.52 26.86 3.14
CA GLU A 212 -0.66 27.88 4.20
C GLU A 212 -1.93 28.73 3.98
N SER A 213 -2.25 29.02 2.72
CA SER A 213 -3.48 29.70 2.29
C SER A 213 -4.79 28.95 2.61
N ALA A 214 -4.75 27.62 2.77
CA ALA A 214 -5.91 26.82 3.17
C ALA A 214 -6.08 26.76 4.70
N GLN A 215 -5.06 27.22 5.45
CA GLN A 215 -5.04 27.24 6.92
C GLN A 215 -5.33 28.63 7.48
N ASP A 216 -5.03 29.69 6.72
CA ASP A 216 -5.47 31.06 6.98
C ASP A 216 -6.96 31.19 6.64
N GLY A 217 -7.79 30.53 7.45
CA GLY A 217 -9.23 30.69 7.40
C GLY A 217 -9.58 32.15 7.59
N ASN A 218 -9.96 32.82 6.51
CA ASN A 218 -10.66 34.09 6.57
C ASN A 218 -12.00 33.83 7.27
N LYS A 219 -12.00 33.90 8.60
CA LYS A 219 -13.14 33.56 9.47
C LYS A 219 -14.36 34.46 9.27
N GLU A 220 -14.24 35.52 8.44
CA GLU A 220 -15.29 36.51 8.22
C GLU A 220 -16.34 36.09 7.17
N VAL A 221 -16.12 35.04 6.36
CA VAL A 221 -17.00 34.77 5.20
C VAL A 221 -18.16 33.80 5.48
N TYR A 222 -18.26 33.22 6.68
CA TYR A 222 -19.33 32.25 7.02
C TYR A 222 -20.27 32.70 8.15
N ALA A 223 -20.30 33.99 8.46
CA ALA A 223 -21.29 34.60 9.34
C ALA A 223 -22.22 35.54 8.54
N ALA A 224 -23.03 34.96 7.66
CA ALA A 224 -24.19 35.61 7.04
C ALA A 224 -25.30 34.57 6.82
#